data_AF-A0A212JZ79-F1
#
_entry.id   AF-A0A212JZ79-F1
#
_cell.length_a   1.000
_cell.length_b   1.000
_cell.length_c   1.000
_cell.angle_alpha   90.00
_cell.angle_beta   90.00
_cell.angle_gamma   90.00
#
_symmetry.space_group_name_H-M   'P 1'
#
loop_
_entity.id
_entity.type
_entity.pdbx_description
1 polymer ?
#
loop_
_entity_poly.entity_id
_entity_poly.type
_entity_poly.pdbx_seq_one_letter_code
_entity_poly.pdbx_strand_id
1 'polypeptide(L)'
;MFALRDEAGGVRFSGVSFPDLVRNTLGIDVPEDPRLVDLQGWVLAVSMTEGKPFGPYVPEPTMLSLCRKTAKAIWQTAAEVRSSATSLDAVAICPGFHPLCDCCPFAEDCPKFRGLCVADPALEQDLDDLIDLKSRRSTIDAEIDEREERIRRFCHLSGNRTQWLHSGLHRFKTARVPGRKPLDPNKLRSALSNYLDAPIVDAVLAASTGIGADHERLTIVKQNPGR
;
A
#
# COMPACT_ATOMS: atom_id res chain seq x y z
N MET A 1 -14.24 24.81 16.23
CA MET A 1 -14.48 26.05 15.46
C MET A 1 -13.84 25.85 14.09
N PHE A 2 -14.62 25.97 13.03
CA PHE A 2 -14.24 25.56 11.68
C PHE A 2 -14.06 26.79 10.78
N ALA A 3 -13.22 26.62 9.75
CA ALA A 3 -13.07 27.58 8.67
C ALA A 3 -13.24 26.85 7.33
N LEU A 4 -13.99 27.45 6.42
CA LEU A 4 -14.17 26.93 5.06
C LEU A 4 -13.61 27.95 4.08
N ARG A 5 -12.81 27.46 3.13
CA ARG A 5 -12.28 28.25 2.02
C ARG A 5 -13.01 27.90 0.73
N ASP A 6 -13.12 28.87 -0.17
CA ASP A 6 -13.63 28.65 -1.53
C ASP A 6 -12.56 28.02 -2.44
N GLU A 7 -12.93 27.76 -3.70
CA GLU A 7 -12.03 27.16 -4.70
C GLU A 7 -10.82 28.04 -5.05
N ALA A 8 -10.90 29.35 -4.78
CA ALA A 8 -9.80 30.30 -4.95
C ALA A 8 -8.95 30.47 -3.67
N GLY A 9 -9.27 29.73 -2.60
CA GLY A 9 -8.58 29.79 -1.32
C GLY A 9 -9.02 30.93 -0.40
N GLY A 10 -10.01 31.73 -0.80
CA GLY A 10 -10.62 32.79 -0.01
C GLY A 10 -11.41 32.24 1.17
N VAL A 11 -11.34 32.89 2.34
CA VAL A 11 -12.05 32.43 3.54
C VAL A 11 -13.54 32.78 3.41
N ARG A 12 -14.36 31.75 3.19
CA ARG A 12 -15.82 31.88 3.07
C ARG A 12 -16.51 31.91 4.42
N PHE A 13 -16.02 31.10 5.36
CA PHE A 13 -16.46 31.10 6.76
C PHE A 13 -15.25 30.97 7.67
N SER A 14 -15.26 31.69 8.80
CA SER A 14 -14.26 31.56 9.86
C SER A 14 -14.96 31.67 11.20
N GLY A 15 -14.49 30.91 12.19
CA GLY A 15 -15.00 31.07 13.54
C GLY A 15 -16.34 30.39 13.84
N VAL A 16 -16.88 29.59 12.92
CA VAL A 16 -18.24 29.03 13.04
C VAL A 16 -18.26 27.62 13.63
N SER A 17 -19.40 27.22 14.20
CA SER A 17 -19.64 25.84 14.61
C SER A 17 -19.85 24.94 13.38
N PHE A 18 -19.69 23.62 13.53
CA PHE A 18 -19.97 22.69 12.43
C PHE A 18 -21.45 22.72 11.99
N PRO A 19 -22.44 22.70 12.92
CA PRO A 19 -23.86 22.86 12.57
C PRO A 19 -24.16 24.13 11.77
N ASP A 20 -23.61 25.29 12.20
CA ASP A 20 -23.85 26.56 11.49
C ASP A 20 -23.21 26.55 10.10
N LEU A 21 -22.03 25.94 9.98
CA LEU A 21 -21.36 25.78 8.69
C LEU A 21 -22.20 24.92 7.74
N VAL A 22 -22.76 23.81 8.20
CA VAL A 22 -23.63 22.93 7.41
C VAL A 22 -24.94 23.63 7.03
N ARG A 23 -25.58 24.34 7.97
CA ARG A 23 -26.78 25.13 7.68
C ARG A 23 -26.52 26.18 6.60
N ASN A 24 -25.42 26.93 6.72
CA ASN A 24 -25.11 28.02 5.80
C ASN A 24 -24.59 27.56 4.43
N THR A 25 -24.08 26.32 4.32
CA THR A 25 -23.56 25.78 3.05
C THR A 25 -24.54 24.87 2.33
N LEU A 26 -25.22 24.01 3.08
CA LEU A 26 -26.09 22.96 2.54
C LEU A 26 -27.57 23.18 2.87
N GLY A 27 -27.91 24.17 3.72
CA GLY A 27 -29.29 24.40 4.15
C GLY A 27 -29.84 23.30 5.07
N ILE A 28 -28.97 22.48 5.66
CA ILE A 28 -29.34 21.34 6.49
C ILE A 28 -29.20 21.72 7.96
N ASP A 29 -30.27 21.55 8.74
CA ASP A 29 -30.25 21.71 10.19
C ASP A 29 -29.66 20.45 10.86
N VAL A 30 -28.43 20.58 11.35
CA VAL A 30 -27.76 19.54 12.15
C VAL A 30 -27.91 19.90 13.63
N PRO A 31 -28.21 18.92 14.51
CA PRO A 31 -28.24 19.15 15.96
C PRO A 31 -26.90 19.70 16.49
N GLU A 32 -26.96 20.60 17.48
CA GLU A 32 -25.75 21.14 18.12
C GLU A 32 -25.02 20.11 18.99
N ASP A 33 -25.76 19.17 19.58
CA ASP A 33 -25.19 18.10 20.39
C ASP A 33 -24.84 16.89 19.50
N PRO A 34 -23.56 16.49 19.40
CA PRO A 34 -23.13 15.33 18.62
C PRO A 34 -23.74 14.00 19.09
N ARG A 35 -24.31 13.95 20.31
CA ARG A 35 -25.01 12.76 20.83
C ARG A 35 -26.41 12.58 20.24
N LEU A 36 -26.92 13.60 19.56
CA LEU A 36 -28.23 13.57 18.89
C LEU A 36 -28.12 13.14 17.42
N VAL A 37 -26.93 12.75 16.96
CA VAL A 37 -26.70 12.26 15.60
C VAL A 37 -26.12 10.86 15.62
N ASP A 38 -26.68 9.98 14.78
CA ASP A 38 -26.10 8.67 14.50
C ASP A 38 -25.11 8.77 13.33
N LEU A 39 -23.92 8.20 13.50
CA LEU A 39 -22.94 8.08 12.43
C LEU A 39 -23.14 6.74 11.71
N GLN A 40 -23.71 6.80 10.51
CA GLN A 40 -23.91 5.63 9.65
C GLN A 40 -23.15 5.80 8.33
N GLY A 41 -22.38 4.78 7.95
CA GLY A 41 -21.73 4.72 6.64
C GLY A 41 -22.69 4.18 5.58
N TRP A 42 -22.72 4.80 4.40
CA TRP A 42 -23.46 4.31 3.24
C TRP A 42 -22.53 4.27 2.03
N VAL A 43 -22.60 3.19 1.26
CA VAL A 43 -21.88 3.06 -0.01
C VAL A 43 -22.90 3.24 -1.13
N LEU A 44 -22.73 4.28 -1.94
CA LEU A 44 -23.58 4.52 -3.10
C LEU A 44 -22.93 3.90 -4.34
N ALA A 45 -23.52 2.85 -4.90
CA ALA A 45 -23.12 2.34 -6.19
C ALA A 45 -23.83 3.15 -7.28
N VAL A 46 -23.08 3.93 -8.05
CA VAL A 46 -23.61 4.75 -9.14
C VAL A 46 -23.30 4.08 -10.48
N SER A 47 -24.32 3.98 -11.33
CA SER A 47 -24.21 3.59 -12.73
C SER A 47 -24.73 4.73 -13.62
N MET A 48 -24.59 4.59 -14.95
CA MET A 48 -25.07 5.60 -15.90
C MET A 48 -26.59 5.82 -15.86
N THR A 49 -27.36 4.90 -15.29
CA THR A 49 -28.82 4.93 -15.29
C THR A 49 -29.44 4.95 -13.89
N GLU A 50 -28.70 4.55 -12.86
CA GLU A 50 -29.23 4.41 -11.50
C GLU A 50 -28.13 4.55 -10.44
N GLY A 51 -28.49 5.10 -9.28
CA GLY A 51 -27.69 5.04 -8.05
C GLY A 51 -28.39 4.20 -6.98
N LYS A 52 -27.72 3.15 -6.49
CA LYS A 52 -28.25 2.26 -5.45
C LYS A 52 -27.44 2.38 -4.15
N PRO A 53 -28.05 2.74 -3.02
CA PRO A 53 -27.37 2.81 -1.73
C PRO A 53 -27.27 1.42 -1.08
N PHE A 54 -26.13 1.16 -0.42
CA PHE A 54 -25.87 -0.01 0.41
C PHE A 54 -25.50 0.45 1.82
N GLY A 55 -26.20 -0.07 2.82
CA GLY A 55 -26.05 0.35 4.21
C GLY A 55 -27.31 0.08 5.04
N PRO A 56 -27.34 0.53 6.31
CA PRO A 56 -26.29 1.30 6.99
C PRO A 56 -25.14 0.41 7.50
N TYR A 57 -23.90 0.85 7.26
CA TYR A 57 -22.73 0.29 7.91
C TYR A 57 -22.52 0.97 9.26
N VAL A 58 -22.66 0.20 10.33
CA VAL A 58 -22.38 0.64 11.70
C VAL A 58 -20.93 0.33 12.03
N PRO A 59 -20.19 1.22 12.71
CA PRO A 59 -18.83 0.93 13.10
C PRO A 59 -18.77 -0.28 14.05
N GLU A 60 -17.81 -1.17 13.81
CA GLU A 60 -17.56 -2.29 14.72
C GLU A 60 -17.09 -1.73 16.09
N PRO A 61 -17.69 -2.15 17.22
CA PRO A 61 -17.45 -1.52 18.52
C PRO A 61 -15.99 -1.48 18.96
N THR A 62 -15.22 -2.54 18.70
CA THR A 62 -13.82 -2.67 19.10
C THR A 62 -12.95 -1.68 18.34
N MET A 63 -13.07 -1.65 17.01
CA MET A 63 -12.40 -0.72 16.12
C MET A 63 -12.76 0.72 16.45
N LEU A 64 -14.04 1.01 16.71
CA LEU A 64 -14.49 2.33 17.13
C LEU A 64 -13.83 2.76 18.44
N SER A 65 -13.79 1.86 19.43
CA SER A 65 -13.17 2.14 20.73
C SER A 65 -11.67 2.45 20.58
N LEU A 66 -10.97 1.69 19.72
CA LEU A 66 -9.56 1.90 19.42
C LEU A 66 -9.34 3.25 18.72
N CYS A 67 -10.12 3.55 17.68
CA CYS A 67 -10.08 4.83 17.00
C CYS A 67 -10.31 6.00 17.95
N ARG A 68 -11.31 5.91 18.84
CA ARG A 68 -11.59 6.95 19.85
C ARG A 68 -10.44 7.13 20.82
N LYS A 69 -9.83 6.04 21.28
CA LYS A 69 -8.66 6.09 22.18
C LYS A 69 -7.49 6.77 21.50
N THR A 70 -7.19 6.40 20.26
CA THR A 70 -6.11 7.00 19.46
C THR A 70 -6.38 8.48 19.18
N ALA A 71 -7.59 8.84 18.76
CA ALA A 71 -7.96 10.24 18.51
C ALA A 71 -7.85 11.09 19.77
N LYS A 72 -8.28 10.57 20.93
CA LYS A 72 -8.12 11.25 22.22
C LYS A 72 -6.65 11.47 22.57
N ALA A 73 -5.80 10.45 22.38
CA ALA A 73 -4.36 10.56 22.62
C ALA A 73 -3.74 11.64 21.73
N ILE A 74 -4.01 11.62 20.42
CA ILE A 74 -3.54 12.63 19.47
C ILE A 74 -3.96 14.03 19.91
N TRP A 75 -5.23 14.21 20.28
CA TRP A 75 -5.76 15.51 20.71
C TRP A 75 -5.10 16.03 21.99
N GLN A 76 -4.91 15.16 22.98
CA GLN A 76 -4.26 15.50 24.25
C GLN A 76 -2.81 15.90 24.04
N THR A 77 -2.04 15.09 23.31
CA THR A 77 -0.65 15.39 22.97
C THR A 77 -0.53 16.70 22.18
N ALA A 78 -1.42 16.93 21.20
CA ALA A 78 -1.44 18.18 20.45
C ALA A 78 -1.81 19.41 21.32
N ALA A 79 -2.62 19.23 22.37
CA ALA A 79 -2.92 20.30 23.31
C ALA A 79 -1.73 20.59 24.23
N GLU A 80 -1.05 19.56 24.75
CA GLU A 80 0.15 19.68 25.59
C GLU A 80 1.31 20.36 24.87
N VAL A 81 1.53 20.03 23.59
CA VAL A 81 2.53 20.70 22.75
C VAL A 81 2.18 22.17 22.52
N ARG A 82 0.89 22.47 22.23
CA ARG A 82 0.44 23.87 22.04
C ARG A 82 0.51 24.71 23.30
N SER A 83 0.37 24.11 24.47
CA SER A 83 0.52 24.78 25.76
C SER A 83 1.98 24.85 26.26
N SER A 84 2.95 24.46 25.43
CA SER A 84 4.37 24.35 25.79
C SER A 84 4.66 23.45 27.01
N ALA A 85 3.74 22.55 27.35
CA ALA A 85 3.90 21.60 28.46
C ALA A 85 4.77 20.40 28.06
N THR A 86 4.91 20.14 26.76
CA THR A 86 5.76 19.08 26.20
C THR A 86 6.32 19.55 24.87
N SER A 87 7.57 19.19 24.56
CA SER A 87 8.18 19.48 23.25
C SER A 87 7.67 18.50 22.19
N LEU A 88 7.55 18.97 20.94
CA LEU A 88 7.20 18.12 19.80
C LEU A 88 8.20 16.97 19.61
N ASP A 89 9.49 17.21 19.92
CA ASP A 89 10.54 16.17 19.84
C ASP A 89 10.40 15.06 20.90
N ALA A 90 9.66 15.31 21.98
CA ALA A 90 9.42 14.34 23.05
C ALA A 90 8.19 13.46 22.80
N VAL A 91 7.42 13.75 21.73
CA VAL A 91 6.24 12.97 21.38
C VAL A 91 6.65 11.59 20.88
N ALA A 92 6.02 10.55 21.40
CA ALA A 92 6.28 9.18 20.99
C ALA A 92 5.99 8.98 19.50
N ILE A 93 6.99 8.44 18.79
CA ILE A 93 6.89 8.13 17.36
C ILE A 93 6.41 6.69 17.23
N CYS A 94 5.46 6.44 16.32
CA CYS A 94 5.03 5.08 16.02
C CYS A 94 6.21 4.27 15.45
N PRO A 95 6.60 3.14 16.09
CA PRO A 95 7.74 2.35 15.64
C PRO A 95 7.47 1.72 14.28
N GLY A 96 8.55 1.50 13.51
CA GLY A 96 8.51 0.86 12.20
C GLY A 96 8.10 1.79 11.04
N PHE A 97 8.21 1.24 9.83
CA PHE A 97 7.93 1.92 8.57
C PHE A 97 6.61 1.43 7.98
N HIS A 98 5.77 2.37 7.55
CA HIS A 98 4.54 2.07 6.82
C HIS A 98 4.86 1.97 5.32
N PRO A 99 4.13 1.20 4.50
CA PRO A 99 4.33 1.18 3.04
C PRO A 99 4.24 2.55 2.34
N LEU A 100 3.66 3.54 3.01
CA LEU A 100 3.57 4.93 2.52
C LEU A 100 4.75 5.79 2.95
N CYS A 101 5.65 5.29 3.80
CA CYS A 101 6.85 6.00 4.21
C CYS A 101 7.78 6.26 3.00
N ASP A 102 7.84 5.33 2.04
CA ASP A 102 8.67 5.44 0.82
C ASP A 102 8.29 6.63 -0.07
N CYS A 103 7.05 7.10 0.01
CA CYS A 103 6.54 8.23 -0.74
C CYS A 103 6.14 9.42 0.15
N CYS A 104 6.62 9.45 1.40
CA CYS A 104 6.27 10.50 2.35
C CYS A 104 6.89 11.85 1.93
N PRO A 105 6.09 12.91 1.72
CA PRO A 105 6.61 14.22 1.34
C PRO A 105 7.39 14.91 2.47
N PHE A 106 7.30 14.40 3.70
CA PHE A 106 8.00 14.91 4.87
C PHE A 106 9.14 13.98 5.31
N ALA A 107 9.64 13.10 4.42
CA ALA A 107 10.65 12.11 4.77
C ALA A 107 11.95 12.72 5.33
N GLU A 108 12.35 13.89 4.84
CA GLU A 108 13.57 14.60 5.26
C GLU A 108 13.57 14.92 6.76
N ASP A 109 12.49 15.53 7.26
CA ASP A 109 12.35 15.92 8.66
C ASP A 109 11.58 14.90 9.52
N CYS A 110 11.11 13.81 8.92
CA CYS A 110 10.29 12.85 9.63
C CYS A 110 11.16 12.10 10.65
N PRO A 111 10.79 12.15 11.95
CA PRO A 111 11.66 11.61 12.99
C PRO A 111 11.76 10.08 12.97
N LYS A 112 10.96 9.39 12.13
CA LYS A 112 11.12 7.96 11.83
C LYS A 112 12.40 7.65 11.04
N PHE A 113 12.91 8.59 10.26
CA PHE A 113 14.13 8.43 9.46
C PHE A 113 15.38 8.97 10.15
N ARG A 114 15.27 9.44 11.41
CA ARG A 114 16.45 9.81 12.23
C ARG A 114 17.26 8.54 12.53
N GLY A 115 18.19 8.22 11.65
CA GLY A 115 19.13 7.10 11.76
C GLY A 115 20.52 7.55 12.23
N LEU A 116 21.41 6.59 12.42
CA LEU A 116 22.83 6.86 12.60
C LEU A 116 23.39 7.40 11.29
N CYS A 117 24.03 8.57 11.33
CA CYS A 117 24.75 9.11 10.19
C CYS A 117 26.06 8.33 10.01
N VAL A 118 26.15 7.54 8.94
CA VAL A 118 27.36 6.83 8.54
C VAL A 118 27.96 7.58 7.35
N ALA A 119 28.92 8.45 7.63
CA ALA A 119 29.63 9.24 6.61
C ALA A 119 30.84 8.45 6.07
N ASP A 120 30.57 7.41 5.27
CA ASP A 120 31.60 6.65 4.55
C ASP A 120 31.43 6.87 3.03
N PRO A 121 32.34 7.61 2.37
CA PRO A 121 32.28 7.86 0.94
C PRO A 121 32.31 6.58 0.08
N ALA A 122 32.98 5.52 0.54
CA ALA A 122 33.03 4.26 -0.20
C ALA A 122 31.66 3.57 -0.18
N LEU A 123 30.97 3.61 0.96
CA LEU A 123 29.61 3.08 1.08
C LEU A 123 28.61 3.85 0.20
N GLU A 124 28.70 5.18 0.15
CA GLU A 124 27.84 5.99 -0.72
C GLU A 124 28.04 5.63 -2.20
N GLN A 125 29.31 5.43 -2.60
CA GLN A 125 29.63 4.98 -3.95
C GLN A 125 29.04 3.58 -4.24
N ASP A 126 29.18 2.62 -3.32
CA ASP A 126 28.60 1.29 -3.46
C ASP A 126 27.06 1.34 -3.55
N LEU A 127 26.41 2.26 -2.82
CA LEU A 127 24.95 2.46 -2.88
C LEU A 127 24.51 3.00 -4.24
N ASP A 128 25.18 4.04 -4.76
CA ASP A 128 24.88 4.60 -6.09
C ASP A 128 25.13 3.55 -7.19
N ASP A 129 26.26 2.83 -7.15
CA ASP A 129 26.58 1.76 -8.10
C ASP A 129 25.53 0.64 -8.09
N LEU A 130 25.04 0.26 -6.90
CA LEU A 130 24.00 -0.76 -6.76
C LEU A 130 22.64 -0.30 -7.31
N ILE A 131 22.29 0.98 -7.15
CA ILE A 131 21.08 1.57 -7.75
C ILE A 131 21.17 1.50 -9.28
N ASP A 132 22.31 1.89 -9.84
CA ASP A 132 22.55 1.85 -11.28
C ASP A 132 22.52 0.42 -11.83
N LEU A 133 23.12 -0.54 -11.14
CA LEU A 133 23.07 -1.96 -11.52
C LEU A 133 21.64 -2.50 -11.52
N LYS A 134 20.82 -2.15 -10.51
CA LYS A 134 19.40 -2.56 -10.45
C LYS A 134 18.60 -1.96 -11.61
N SER A 135 18.85 -0.69 -11.94
CA SER A 135 18.22 0.00 -13.07
C SER A 135 18.59 -0.63 -14.42
N ARG A 136 19.89 -0.89 -14.63
CA ARG A 136 20.40 -1.58 -15.83
C ARG A 136 19.83 -2.99 -15.96
N ARG A 137 19.78 -3.76 -14.87
CA ARG A 137 19.15 -5.08 -14.86
C ARG A 137 17.69 -5.02 -15.32
N SER A 138 16.90 -4.11 -14.74
CA SER A 138 15.50 -3.94 -15.15
C SER A 138 15.34 -3.57 -16.62
N THR A 139 16.25 -2.75 -17.16
CA THR A 139 16.24 -2.35 -18.57
C THR A 139 16.58 -3.53 -19.49
N ILE A 140 17.62 -4.30 -19.14
CA ILE A 140 18.04 -5.49 -19.89
C ILE A 140 16.95 -6.56 -19.86
N ASP A 141 16.32 -6.80 -18.70
CA ASP A 141 15.23 -7.77 -18.58
C ASP A 141 14.05 -7.39 -19.50
N ALA A 142 13.66 -6.10 -19.51
CA ALA A 142 12.63 -5.61 -20.42
C ALA A 142 13.03 -5.76 -21.90
N GLU A 143 14.30 -5.52 -22.23
CA GLU A 143 14.84 -5.64 -23.57
C GLU A 143 14.86 -7.11 -24.06
N ILE A 144 15.19 -8.04 -23.17
CA ILE A 144 15.11 -9.49 -23.41
C ILE A 144 13.66 -9.88 -23.66
N ASP A 145 12.74 -9.50 -22.78
CA ASP A 145 11.31 -9.83 -22.90
C ASP A 145 10.71 -9.33 -24.22
N GLU A 146 11.04 -8.08 -24.63
CA GLU A 146 10.58 -7.52 -25.89
C GLU A 146 11.11 -8.28 -27.11
N ARG A 147 12.41 -8.63 -27.10
CA ARG A 147 13.04 -9.39 -28.19
C ARG A 147 12.49 -10.81 -28.27
N GLU A 148 12.34 -11.50 -27.15
CA GLU A 148 11.76 -12.83 -27.12
C GLU A 148 10.32 -12.81 -27.62
N GLU A 149 9.49 -11.87 -27.18
CA GLU A 149 8.10 -11.77 -27.62
C GLU A 149 8.01 -11.51 -29.13
N ARG A 150 8.90 -10.68 -29.68
CA ARG A 150 9.01 -10.47 -31.14
C ARG A 150 9.33 -11.78 -31.87
N ILE A 151 10.28 -12.57 -31.37
CA ILE A 151 10.66 -13.87 -31.96
C ILE A 151 9.51 -14.88 -31.81
N ARG A 152 8.83 -14.92 -30.66
CA ARG A 152 7.64 -15.76 -30.43
C ARG A 152 6.52 -15.42 -31.40
N ARG A 153 6.21 -14.13 -31.60
CA ARG A 153 5.22 -13.66 -32.59
C ARG A 153 5.59 -14.10 -34.00
N PHE A 154 6.85 -13.96 -34.40
CA PHE A 154 7.32 -14.47 -35.70
C PHE A 154 7.05 -15.97 -35.85
N CYS A 155 7.43 -16.77 -34.85
CA CYS A 155 7.16 -18.22 -34.85
C CYS A 155 5.66 -18.53 -34.97
N HIS A 156 4.80 -17.76 -34.31
CA HIS A 156 3.35 -17.93 -34.38
C HIS A 156 2.78 -17.63 -35.77
N LEU A 157 3.28 -16.60 -36.45
CA LEU A 157 2.87 -16.22 -37.80
C LEU A 157 3.37 -17.22 -38.86
N SER A 158 4.51 -17.88 -38.64
CA SER A 158 5.03 -18.91 -39.54
C SER A 158 4.19 -20.20 -39.62
N GLY A 159 3.08 -20.30 -38.86
CA GLY A 159 2.09 -21.40 -38.97
C GLY A 159 2.52 -22.75 -38.39
N ASN A 160 3.82 -23.07 -38.35
CA ASN A 160 4.36 -24.34 -37.86
C ASN A 160 4.81 -24.27 -36.40
N ARG A 161 3.90 -24.56 -35.47
CA ARG A 161 4.16 -24.51 -34.01
C ARG A 161 4.96 -25.68 -33.44
N THR A 162 5.31 -26.67 -34.25
CA THR A 162 5.97 -27.91 -33.81
C THR A 162 7.34 -28.14 -34.45
N GLN A 163 7.69 -27.36 -35.47
CA GLN A 163 8.94 -27.50 -36.22
C GLN A 163 9.97 -26.45 -35.79
N TRP A 164 11.24 -26.77 -36.00
CA TRP A 164 12.34 -25.83 -35.78
C TRP A 164 12.47 -24.88 -36.97
N LEU A 165 12.53 -23.58 -36.69
CA LEU A 165 12.83 -22.54 -37.68
C LEU A 165 14.34 -22.27 -37.70
N HIS A 166 14.87 -21.88 -38.86
CA HIS A 166 16.29 -21.61 -39.07
C HIS A 166 16.47 -20.23 -39.71
N SER A 167 17.41 -19.43 -39.20
CA SER A 167 17.81 -18.14 -39.78
C SER A 167 19.16 -18.20 -40.50
N GLY A 168 19.67 -19.40 -40.76
CA GLY A 168 21.01 -19.66 -41.29
C GLY A 168 22.01 -19.95 -40.17
N LEU A 169 22.20 -19.02 -39.23
CA LEU A 169 23.15 -19.17 -38.11
C LEU A 169 22.52 -19.75 -36.84
N HIS A 170 21.21 -19.60 -36.65
CA HIS A 170 20.52 -19.99 -35.43
C HIS A 170 19.31 -20.86 -35.74
N ARG A 171 19.00 -21.77 -34.83
CA ARG A 171 17.80 -22.60 -34.85
C ARG A 171 16.95 -22.31 -33.62
N PHE A 172 15.67 -22.07 -33.81
CA PHE A 172 14.77 -21.66 -32.74
C PHE A 172 13.38 -22.29 -32.92
N LYS A 173 12.65 -22.44 -31.81
CA LYS A 173 11.26 -22.90 -31.81
C LYS A 173 10.57 -22.34 -30.58
N THR A 174 9.25 -22.25 -30.64
CA THR A 174 8.42 -22.09 -29.43
C THR A 174 7.92 -23.46 -29.01
N ALA A 175 7.98 -23.77 -27.72
CA ALA A 175 7.43 -24.99 -27.15
C ALA A 175 6.46 -24.62 -26.05
N ARG A 176 5.30 -25.28 -26.00
CA ARG A 176 4.36 -25.12 -24.89
C ARG A 176 4.86 -25.93 -23.70
N VAL A 177 5.54 -25.27 -22.77
CA VAL A 177 5.86 -25.86 -21.48
C VAL A 177 4.65 -25.62 -20.57
N PRO A 178 4.07 -26.67 -19.93
CA PRO A 178 3.03 -26.45 -18.95
C PRO A 178 3.59 -25.55 -17.84
N GLY A 179 2.85 -24.51 -17.48
CA GLY A 179 3.27 -23.63 -16.39
C GLY A 179 3.50 -24.43 -15.10
N ARG A 180 4.35 -23.89 -14.22
CA ARG A 180 4.48 -24.41 -12.85
C ARG A 180 3.06 -24.54 -12.28
N LYS A 181 2.71 -25.72 -11.78
CA LYS A 181 1.45 -25.95 -11.07
C LYS A 181 1.73 -25.71 -9.59
N PRO A 182 1.63 -24.47 -9.07
CA PRO A 182 1.80 -24.24 -7.65
C PRO A 182 0.71 -25.02 -6.91
N LEU A 183 1.11 -25.67 -5.81
CA LEU A 183 0.17 -26.22 -4.86
C LEU A 183 -0.43 -25.07 -4.07
N ASP A 184 -1.75 -24.91 -4.11
CA ASP A 184 -2.47 -23.92 -3.32
C ASP A 184 -2.72 -24.50 -1.92
N PRO A 185 -2.05 -24.00 -0.86
CA PRO A 185 -2.14 -24.59 0.47
C PRO A 185 -3.55 -24.50 1.05
N ASN A 186 -4.32 -23.48 0.69
CA ASN A 186 -5.67 -23.27 1.21
C ASN A 186 -6.67 -24.22 0.53
N LYS A 187 -6.53 -24.41 -0.79
CA LYS A 187 -7.32 -25.42 -1.51
C LYS A 187 -6.97 -26.83 -1.04
N LEU A 188 -5.70 -27.11 -0.79
CA LEU A 188 -5.27 -28.40 -0.26
C LEU A 188 -5.83 -28.62 1.16
N ARG A 189 -5.74 -27.62 2.04
CA ARG A 189 -6.33 -27.67 3.40
C ARG A 189 -7.82 -27.98 3.33
N SER A 190 -8.57 -27.23 2.53
CA SER A 190 -10.01 -27.45 2.33
C SER A 190 -10.34 -28.85 1.80
N ALA A 191 -9.54 -29.35 0.85
CA ALA A 191 -9.71 -30.71 0.32
C ALA A 191 -9.44 -31.79 1.38
N LEU A 192 -8.40 -31.62 2.21
CA LEU A 192 -8.01 -32.58 3.25
C LEU A 192 -8.92 -32.54 4.47
N SER A 193 -9.52 -31.38 4.80
CA SER A 193 -10.47 -31.23 5.90
C SER A 193 -11.73 -32.09 5.77
N ASN A 194 -12.03 -32.61 4.58
CA ASN A 194 -13.12 -33.57 4.37
C ASN A 194 -12.79 -34.99 4.86
N TYR A 195 -11.50 -35.30 5.07
CA TYR A 195 -11.02 -36.66 5.35
C TYR A 195 -10.16 -36.77 6.62
N LEU A 196 -9.63 -35.65 7.11
CA LEU A 196 -8.70 -35.59 8.23
C LEU A 196 -9.09 -34.46 9.18
N ASP A 197 -8.84 -34.67 10.48
CA ASP A 197 -9.03 -33.63 11.49
C ASP A 197 -8.05 -32.46 11.28
N ALA A 198 -8.49 -31.25 11.61
CA ALA A 198 -7.71 -30.01 11.49
C ALA A 198 -6.24 -30.12 11.96
N PRO A 199 -5.92 -30.69 13.15
CA PRO A 199 -4.52 -30.80 13.59
C PRO A 199 -3.66 -31.72 12.71
N ILE A 200 -4.26 -32.77 12.12
CA ILE A 200 -3.55 -33.69 11.22
C ILE A 200 -3.32 -33.00 9.87
N VAL A 201 -4.31 -32.26 9.38
CA VAL A 201 -4.17 -31.47 8.14
C VAL A 201 -3.03 -30.46 8.25
N ASP A 202 -2.98 -29.70 9.36
CA ASP A 202 -1.92 -28.72 9.57
C ASP A 202 -0.54 -29.36 9.76
N ALA A 203 -0.46 -30.52 10.41
CA ALA A 203 0.79 -31.28 10.52
C ALA A 203 1.30 -31.77 9.15
N VAL A 204 0.42 -32.28 8.29
CA VAL A 204 0.76 -32.71 6.93
C VAL A 204 1.23 -31.53 6.08
N LEU A 205 0.54 -30.38 6.17
CA LEU A 205 0.92 -29.17 5.46
C LEU A 205 2.28 -28.64 5.94
N ALA A 206 2.52 -28.61 7.25
CA ALA A 206 3.80 -28.19 7.81
C ALA A 206 4.95 -29.12 7.36
N ALA A 207 4.74 -30.43 7.38
CA ALA A 207 5.76 -31.41 6.97
C ALA A 207 6.05 -31.41 5.46
N SER A 208 5.11 -30.94 4.63
CA SER A 208 5.22 -30.91 3.17
C SER A 208 5.62 -29.55 2.60
N THR A 209 5.65 -28.50 3.44
CA THR A 209 6.06 -27.16 3.02
C THR A 209 7.55 -26.98 3.25
N GLY A 210 8.33 -26.97 2.16
CA GLY A 210 9.72 -26.52 2.22
C GLY A 210 9.76 -25.03 2.54
N ILE A 211 10.17 -24.67 3.75
CA ILE A 211 10.45 -23.28 4.11
C ILE A 211 11.75 -22.91 3.39
N GLY A 212 11.67 -21.94 2.47
CA GLY A 212 12.88 -21.37 1.85
C GLY A 212 13.75 -20.72 2.91
N ALA A 213 15.06 -20.66 2.68
CA ALA A 213 15.97 -20.03 3.63
C ALA A 213 15.55 -18.57 3.92
N ASP A 214 15.70 -18.16 5.18
CA ASP A 214 15.51 -16.78 5.59
C ASP A 214 16.41 -15.86 4.73
N HIS A 215 15.87 -14.71 4.31
CA HIS A 215 16.63 -13.72 3.58
C HIS A 215 16.33 -12.33 4.10
N GLU A 216 17.36 -11.49 4.09
CA GLU A 216 17.23 -10.08 4.42
C GLU A 216 16.94 -9.27 3.16
N ARG A 217 16.05 -8.29 3.28
CA ARG A 217 15.73 -7.37 2.19
C ARG A 217 16.43 -6.04 2.43
N LEU A 218 17.38 -5.71 1.55
CA LEU A 218 17.99 -4.39 1.49
C LEU A 218 17.06 -3.41 0.74
N THR A 219 16.61 -2.38 1.44
CA THR A 219 15.84 -1.25 0.88
C THR A 219 16.74 -0.02 0.82
N ILE A 220 16.82 0.60 -0.36
CA ILE A 220 17.63 1.80 -0.61
C ILE A 220 16.68 2.88 -1.11
N VAL A 221 16.68 4.03 -0.45
CA VAL A 221 15.90 5.20 -0.84
C VAL A 221 16.88 6.36 -0.97
N LYS A 222 16.99 6.94 -2.16
CA LYS A 222 17.80 8.12 -2.38
C LYS A 222 17.12 9.29 -1.67
N GLN A 223 17.80 9.91 -0.72
CA GLN A 223 17.31 11.15 -0.14
C GLN A 223 17.41 12.25 -1.21
N ASN A 224 16.31 12.95 -1.48
CA ASN A 224 16.40 14.14 -2.30
C ASN A 224 17.11 15.21 -1.45
N PRO A 225 18.17 15.86 -1.96
CA PRO A 225 18.71 17.03 -1.32
C PRO A 225 17.76 18.21 -1.56
N GLY A 226 16.73 18.34 -0.71
CA GLY A 226 15.95 19.55 -0.50
C GLY A 226 14.87 19.86 -1.55
N ARG A 227 13.64 20.07 -1.05
CA ARG A 227 12.70 21.05 -1.60
C ARG A 227 12.82 22.37 -0.87
#